data_AF-A0A661C7C6-F1
#
_entry.id   AF-A0A661C7C6-F1
#
_cell.length_a   1.000
_cell.length_b   1.000
_cell.length_c   1.000
_cell.angle_alpha   90.00
_cell.angle_beta   90.00
_cell.angle_gamma   90.00
#
_symmetry.space_group_name_H-M   'P 1'
#
loop_
_entity.id
_entity.type
_entity.pdbx_description
1 polymer ?
#
loop_
_entity_poly.entity_id
_entity_poly.type
_entity_poly.pdbx_seq_one_letter_code
_entity_poly.pdbx_strand_id
1 'polypeptide(L)' 'MTTEKPEKAKKITPFSFMGSIISAWFGVQTKANRERDFEHGKFHHFVIGGIIFAVLFVLLVVGIVQVVMHFAVA' A
#
# COMPACT_ATOMS: atom_id res chain seq x y z
N MET A 1 27.42 28.17 -9.66
CA MET A 1 27.47 27.15 -8.58
C MET A 1 26.03 26.85 -8.20
N THR A 2 25.44 25.83 -8.82
CA THR A 2 24.11 25.35 -8.44
C THR A 2 24.23 24.72 -7.06
N THR A 3 23.46 25.23 -6.12
CA THR A 3 23.40 24.72 -4.75
C THR A 3 22.70 23.37 -4.79
N GLU A 4 23.48 22.30 -4.94
CA GLU A 4 23.05 20.91 -4.70
C GLU A 4 22.62 20.81 -3.24
N LYS A 5 21.32 21.00 -2.98
CA LYS A 5 20.73 20.80 -1.65
C LYS A 5 20.84 19.30 -1.36
N PRO A 6 21.50 18.88 -0.27
CA PRO A 6 21.72 17.47 0.00
C PRO A 6 20.36 16.80 0.08
N GLU A 7 20.08 15.90 -0.87
CA GLU A 7 18.86 15.12 -0.90
C GLU A 7 18.84 14.26 0.37
N LYS A 8 18.15 14.74 1.40
CA LYS A 8 17.94 13.97 2.63
C LYS A 8 17.28 12.67 2.21
N ALA A 9 18.01 11.56 2.32
CA ALA A 9 17.51 10.19 2.21
C ALA A 9 16.09 10.13 2.80
N LYS A 10 15.10 9.99 1.92
CA LYS A 10 13.70 10.23 2.24
C LYS A 10 13.21 9.03 3.06
N LYS A 11 13.40 9.11 4.38
CA LYS A 11 12.97 8.09 5.32
C LYS A 11 11.50 7.74 5.06
N ILE A 12 11.21 6.45 5.02
CA ILE A 12 9.85 5.97 4.82
C ILE A 12 9.01 6.35 6.04
N THR A 13 8.00 7.19 5.82
CA THR A 13 6.98 7.49 6.84
C THR A 13 5.79 6.56 6.65
N PRO A 14 5.00 6.28 7.70
CA PRO A 14 3.79 5.46 7.59
C PRO A 14 2.81 5.96 6.53
N PHE A 15 2.67 7.29 6.40
CA PHE A 15 1.81 7.91 5.40
C PHE A 15 2.35 7.75 3.98
N SER A 16 3.66 7.95 3.76
CA SER A 16 4.25 7.75 2.44
C SER A 16 4.23 6.27 2.01
N PHE A 17 4.35 5.36 2.97
CA PHE A 17 4.23 3.92 2.76
C PHE A 17 2.82 3.54 2.34
N MET A 18 1.79 4.05 3.02
CA MET A 18 0.38 3.83 2.65
C MET A 18 0.09 4.35 1.23
N GLY A 19 0.55 5.55 0.89
CA GLY A 19 0.40 6.11 -0.45
C GLY A 19 1.12 5.29 -1.53
N SER A 20 2.31 4.73 -1.22
CA SER A 20 3.00 3.81 -2.11
C SER A 20 2.26 2.50 -2.33
N ILE A 21 1.68 1.92 -1.28
CA ILE A 21 0.84 0.72 -1.40
C ILE A 21 -0.34 1.02 -2.33
N ILE A 22 -1.10 2.08 -2.07
CA ILE A 22 -2.26 2.44 -2.88
C ILE A 22 -1.88 2.66 -4.35
N SER A 23 -0.83 3.44 -4.63
CA SER A 23 -0.39 3.67 -6.01
C SER A 23 0.10 2.40 -6.71
N ALA A 24 0.73 1.46 -5.99
CA ALA A 24 1.10 0.16 -6.53
C ALA A 24 -0.13 -0.69 -6.90
N TRP A 25 -1.18 -0.69 -6.07
CA TRP A 25 -2.44 -1.39 -6.37
C TRP A 25 -3.13 -0.85 -7.62
N PHE A 26 -3.11 0.46 -7.84
CA PHE A 26 -3.65 1.09 -9.05
C PHE A 26 -2.69 1.03 -10.26
N GLY A 27 -1.49 0.46 -10.11
CA GLY A 27 -0.49 0.39 -11.18
C GLY A 27 0.15 1.74 -11.55
N VAL A 28 -0.14 2.82 -10.81
CA VAL A 28 0.35 4.19 -11.05
C VAL A 28 1.60 4.52 -10.23
N GLN A 29 2.38 3.49 -9.86
CA GLN A 29 3.57 3.65 -9.03
C GLN A 29 4.68 4.40 -9.78
N THR A 30 5.17 5.50 -9.20
CA THR A 30 6.30 6.28 -9.77
C THR A 30 7.65 5.64 -9.47
N LYS A 31 8.65 5.88 -10.34
CA LYS A 31 10.04 5.40 -10.14
C LYS A 31 10.63 5.89 -8.81
N ALA A 32 10.44 7.17 -8.48
CA ALA A 32 10.95 7.75 -7.23
C ALA A 32 10.33 7.12 -5.97
N ASN A 33 9.04 6.75 -5.99
CA ASN A 33 8.43 6.02 -4.89
C ASN A 33 9.04 4.62 -4.78
N ARG A 34 9.26 3.94 -5.93
CA ARG A 34 9.90 2.64 -5.99
C ARG A 34 11.32 2.69 -5.42
N GLU A 35 12.21 3.52 -5.96
CA GLU A 35 13.58 3.65 -5.47
C GLU A 35 13.63 3.93 -3.96
N ARG A 36 12.87 4.92 -3.47
CA ARG A 36 12.76 5.18 -2.02
C ARG A 36 12.33 3.94 -1.23
N ASP A 37 11.30 3.25 -1.70
CA ASP A 37 10.71 2.12 -0.99
C ASP A 37 11.61 0.88 -0.98
N PHE A 38 12.45 0.70 -2.00
CA PHE A 38 13.39 -0.41 -2.12
C PHE A 38 14.80 -0.10 -1.58
N GLU A 39 15.22 1.16 -1.56
CA GLU A 39 16.50 1.60 -0.98
C GLU A 39 16.41 1.85 0.53
N HIS A 40 15.26 2.35 1.00
CA HIS A 40 15.05 2.68 2.41
C HIS A 40 14.06 1.75 3.12
N GLY A 41 13.40 0.86 2.39
CA GLY A 41 12.44 -0.12 2.92
C GLY A 41 12.82 -1.55 2.55
N LYS A 42 12.44 -2.51 3.40
CA LYS A 42 12.61 -3.94 3.08
C LYS A 42 11.41 -4.41 2.27
N PHE A 43 11.64 -4.99 1.09
CA PHE A 43 10.62 -5.55 0.19
C PHE A 43 9.56 -6.40 0.90
N HIS A 44 9.97 -7.24 1.85
CA HIS A 44 9.06 -8.12 2.59
C HIS A 44 7.93 -7.38 3.35
N HIS A 45 8.14 -6.14 3.83
CA HIS A 45 7.06 -5.38 4.48
C HIS A 45 5.93 -5.03 3.51
N PHE A 46 6.27 -4.76 2.25
CA PHE A 46 5.27 -4.47 1.22
C PHE A 46 4.49 -5.73 0.83
N VAL A 47 5.17 -6.88 0.72
CA VAL A 47 4.52 -8.17 0.45
C VAL A 47 3.56 -8.56 1.57
N ILE A 48 4.02 -8.49 2.83
CA ILE A 48 3.19 -8.79 4.00
C ILE A 48 1.99 -7.85 4.07
N GLY A 49 2.20 -6.54 3.86
CA GLY A 49 1.12 -5.56 3.82
C GLY A 49 0.09 -5.85 2.73
N GLY A 50 0.54 -6.24 1.54
CA GLY A 50 -0.32 -6.65 0.43
C GLY A 50 -1.15 -7.90 0.73
N ILE A 51 -0.54 -8.92 1.33
CA ILE A 51 -1.24 -10.16 1.72
C ILE A 51 -2.29 -9.87 2.79
N ILE A 52 -1.94 -9.11 3.83
CA ILE A 52 -2.88 -8.73 4.90
C ILE A 52 -4.08 -7.99 4.29
N PHE A 53 -3.82 -7.01 3.43
CA PHE A 53 -4.88 -6.26 2.74
C PHE A 53 -5.78 -7.18 1.90
N ALA A 54 -5.20 -8.09 1.11
CA ALA A 54 -5.96 -9.02 0.29
C ALA A 54 -6.87 -9.94 1.13
N VAL A 55 -6.36 -10.48 2.24
CA VAL A 55 -7.15 -11.30 3.17
C VAL A 55 -8.31 -10.49 3.75
N LEU A 56 -8.04 -9.26 4.23
CA LEU A 56 -9.08 -8.38 4.76
C LEU A 56 -10.14 -8.02 3.71
N PHE A 57 -9.71 -7.79 2.46
CA PHE A 57 -10.62 -7.51 1.36
C PHE A 57 -11.57 -8.69 1.07
N VAL A 58 -11.05 -9.92 1.03
CA VAL A 58 -11.88 -11.11 0.85
C VAL A 58 -12.87 -11.28 2.00
N LEU A 59 -12.40 -11.13 3.25
CA LEU A 59 -13.28 -11.22 4.42
C LEU A 59 -14.37 -10.14 4.41
N LEU A 60 -14.04 -8.92 3.97
CA LEU A 60 -15.01 -7.84 3.80
C LEU A 60 -16.08 -8.22 2.78
N VAL A 61 -15.70 -8.72 1.60
CA VAL A 61 -16.65 -9.15 0.58
C VAL A 61 -17.55 -10.28 1.09
N VAL A 62 -16.97 -11.29 1.76
CA VAL A 62 -17.73 -12.38 2.37
C VAL A 62 -18.72 -11.86 3.41
N GLY A 63 -18.28 -10.94 4.28
CA GLY A 63 -19.16 -10.31 5.28
C GLY A 63 -20.31 -9.55 4.64
N ILE A 64 -20.04 -8.77 3.59
CA ILE A 64 -21.10 -8.07 2.83
C ILE A 64 -22.09 -9.07 2.24
N VAL A 65 -21.61 -10.14 1.61
CA VAL A 65 -22.48 -11.19 1.05
C VAL A 65 -23.35 -11.82 2.14
N GLN A 66 -22.78 -12.13 3.30
CA GLN A 66 -23.55 -12.69 4.42
C GLN A 66 -24.63 -11.72 4.91
N VAL A 67 -24.31 -10.43 5.04
CA VAL A 67 -25.27 -9.39 5.42
C VAL A 67 -26.41 -9.30 4.39
N VAL A 68 -26.08 -9.24 3.10
CA VAL A 68 -27.07 -9.17 2.03
C VAL A 68 -27.96 -10.41 2.02
N MET A 69 -27.37 -11.60 2.12
CA MET A 69 -28.13 -12.86 2.15
C MET A 69 -29.05 -12.95 3.38
N HIS A 70 -28.61 -12.45 4.54
CA HIS A 70 -29.44 -12.40 5.74
C HIS A 70 -30.70 -11.55 5.51
N PHE A 71 -30.57 -10.35 4.92
CA PHE A 71 -31.71 -9.46 4.68
C PHE A 71 -32.52 -9.80 3.42
N ALA A 72 -31.97 -10.57 2.48
CA ALA A 72 -32.65 -10.94 1.24
C ALA A 72 -33.47 -12.24 1.37
N VAL A 73 -33.12 -13.12 2.31
CA VAL A 73 -33.78 -14.43 2.51
C VAL A 73 -34.61 -14.47 3.80
N ALA A 74 -34.35 -13.59 4.77
CA ALA A 74 -35.24 -13.37 5.91
C ALA A 74 -36.44 -12.50 5.51
#